data_AF-A0A644X1M6-F1
#
_entry.id   AF-A0A644X1M6-F1
#
_cell.length_a   1.000
_cell.length_b   1.000
_cell.length_c   1.000
_cell.angle_alpha   90.00
_cell.angle_beta   90.00
_cell.angle_gamma   90.00
#
_symmetry.space_group_name_H-M   'P 1'
#
loop_
_entity.id
_entity.type
_entity.pdbx_description
1 polymer ?
#
loop_
_entity_poly.entity_id
_entity_poly.type
_entity_poly.pdbx_seq_one_letter_code
_entity_poly.pdbx_strand_id
1 'polypeptide(L)'
;MNSEDLQAAYIERLNTILQTVDLARLDRSCNSKDNAYACEILKQMHGLFTEVYHTDSLDYEYEFVDVPAVIRGRATGHICLGAVTLDLQSSGEHFGTWFFTPRGVIDQGFEKMRPEDELYLKAVYTPYDYWYTVYIQRDHHVDFDHVPEKVADMLNACYPEQQKQKQAAEQAGQEMR
;
A
#
# COMPACT_ATOMS: atom_id res chain seq x y z
N MET A 1 6.71 -23.18 2.80
CA MET A 1 5.46 -22.58 2.30
C MET A 1 5.74 -22.16 0.88
N ASN A 2 4.87 -22.53 -0.05
CA ASN A 2 4.94 -21.99 -1.41
C ASN A 2 4.38 -20.54 -1.42
N SER A 3 4.41 -19.84 -2.55
CA SER A 3 3.91 -18.46 -2.66
C SER A 3 2.44 -18.33 -2.23
N GLU A 4 1.60 -19.29 -2.61
CA GLU A 4 0.17 -19.33 -2.28
C GLU A 4 -0.07 -19.43 -0.76
N ASP A 5 0.69 -20.29 -0.06
CA ASP A 5 0.60 -20.43 1.39
C ASP A 5 0.98 -19.12 2.11
N LEU A 6 2.00 -18.41 1.61
CA LEU A 6 2.44 -17.13 2.17
C LEU A 6 1.40 -16.03 1.94
N GLN A 7 0.83 -15.98 0.74
CA GLN A 7 -0.25 -15.05 0.39
C GLN A 7 -1.46 -15.27 1.30
N ALA A 8 -1.92 -16.51 1.45
CA ALA A 8 -3.04 -16.85 2.33
C ALA A 8 -2.76 -16.48 3.79
N ALA A 9 -1.55 -16.79 4.30
CA ALA A 9 -1.15 -16.44 5.66
C ALA A 9 -1.11 -14.91 5.89
N TYR A 10 -0.64 -14.14 4.90
CA TYR A 10 -0.64 -12.70 4.97
C TYR A 10 -2.06 -12.12 4.98
N ILE A 11 -2.94 -12.59 4.09
CA ILE A 11 -4.34 -12.15 4.04
C ILE A 11 -5.10 -12.48 5.32
N GLU A 12 -4.90 -13.66 5.92
CA GLU A 12 -5.52 -14.04 7.19
C GLU A 12 -5.13 -13.07 8.33
N ARG A 13 -3.83 -12.76 8.43
CA ARG A 13 -3.31 -11.82 9.44
C ARG A 13 -3.78 -10.38 9.17
N LEU A 14 -3.78 -9.96 7.92
CA LEU A 14 -4.26 -8.65 7.52
C LEU A 14 -5.74 -8.48 7.89
N ASN A 15 -6.59 -9.46 7.58
CA ASN A 15 -8.00 -9.47 7.97
C ASN A 15 -8.19 -9.36 9.49
N THR A 16 -7.30 -9.97 10.28
CA THR A 16 -7.35 -9.86 11.75
C THR A 16 -7.09 -8.42 12.22
N ILE A 17 -6.10 -7.73 11.64
CA ILE A 17 -5.85 -6.32 11.96
C ILE A 17 -7.02 -5.44 11.50
N LEU A 18 -7.55 -5.67 10.29
CA LEU A 18 -8.63 -4.86 9.71
C LEU A 18 -9.91 -4.86 10.55
N GLN A 19 -10.17 -5.90 11.34
CA GLN A 19 -11.29 -5.92 12.30
C GLN A 19 -11.16 -4.88 13.42
N THR A 20 -9.95 -4.42 13.71
CA THR A 20 -9.65 -3.43 14.75
C THR A 20 -9.47 -2.02 14.20
N VAL A 21 -9.33 -1.87 12.88
CA VAL A 21 -9.10 -0.58 12.22
C VAL A 21 -10.40 0.22 12.11
N ASP A 22 -10.41 1.42 12.69
CA ASP A 22 -11.45 2.41 12.38
C ASP A 22 -11.21 2.97 10.97
N LEU A 23 -11.92 2.42 9.98
CA LEU A 23 -11.79 2.78 8.57
C LEU A 23 -12.23 4.22 8.26
N ALA A 24 -13.19 4.77 9.01
CA ALA A 24 -13.60 6.16 8.84
C ALA A 24 -12.53 7.12 9.37
N ARG A 25 -11.87 6.78 10.48
CA ARG A 25 -10.69 7.50 10.97
C ARG A 25 -9.51 7.35 10.02
N LEU A 26 -9.31 6.17 9.44
CA LEU A 26 -8.25 5.92 8.47
C LEU A 26 -8.39 6.84 7.26
N ASP A 27 -9.57 6.87 6.65
CA ASP A 27 -9.88 7.75 5.52
C ASP A 27 -9.62 9.23 5.82
N ARG A 28 -10.07 9.71 6.99
CA ARG A 28 -9.77 11.08 7.44
C ARG A 28 -8.28 11.34 7.59
N SER A 29 -7.53 10.38 8.16
CA SER A 29 -6.08 10.52 8.33
C SER A 29 -5.35 10.54 6.98
N CYS A 30 -5.75 9.69 6.04
CA CYS A 30 -5.21 9.67 4.67
C CYS A 30 -5.40 11.01 3.95
N ASN A 31 -6.48 11.74 4.25
CA ASN A 31 -6.87 12.96 3.52
C ASN A 31 -6.65 14.27 4.30
N SER A 32 -6.33 14.22 5.59
CA SER A 32 -6.00 15.41 6.39
C SER A 32 -4.49 15.72 6.42
N LYS A 33 -4.09 16.84 7.04
CA LYS A 33 -2.66 17.12 7.28
C LYS A 33 -2.03 16.15 8.28
N ASP A 34 -2.81 15.61 9.19
CA ASP A 34 -2.37 14.60 10.16
C ASP A 34 -2.61 13.19 9.60
N ASN A 35 -1.53 12.62 9.06
CA ASN A 35 -1.51 11.28 8.50
C ASN A 35 -0.94 10.23 9.48
N ALA A 36 -0.76 10.57 10.77
CA ALA A 36 -0.09 9.67 11.72
C ALA A 36 -0.77 8.30 11.85
N TYR A 37 -2.10 8.28 11.90
CA TYR A 37 -2.87 7.04 11.98
C TYR A 37 -2.78 6.23 10.68
N ALA A 38 -2.83 6.87 9.52
CA ALA A 38 -2.61 6.20 8.23
C ALA A 38 -1.21 5.58 8.15
N CYS A 39 -0.17 6.32 8.53
CA CYS A 39 1.20 5.83 8.57
C CYS A 39 1.35 4.64 9.54
N GLU A 40 0.70 4.68 10.70
CA GLU A 40 0.72 3.59 11.68
C GLU A 40 0.08 2.31 11.13
N ILE A 41 -1.09 2.42 10.49
CA ILE A 41 -1.74 1.25 9.87
C ILE A 41 -0.92 0.70 8.71
N LEU A 42 -0.39 1.57 7.83
CA LEU A 42 0.44 1.11 6.71
C LEU A 42 1.71 0.40 7.18
N LYS A 43 2.35 0.91 8.25
CA LYS A 43 3.47 0.23 8.92
C LYS A 43 3.10 -1.14 9.45
N GLN A 44 1.93 -1.28 10.06
CA GLN A 44 1.47 -2.58 10.57
C GLN A 44 1.25 -3.58 9.43
N MET A 45 0.67 -3.14 8.32
CA MET A 45 0.50 -3.97 7.12
C MET A 45 1.85 -4.41 6.55
N HIS A 46 2.80 -3.48 6.42
CA HIS A 46 4.16 -3.78 5.95
C HIS A 46 4.93 -4.69 6.92
N GLY A 47 4.81 -4.46 8.23
CA GLY A 47 5.39 -5.32 9.27
C GLY A 47 4.85 -6.74 9.19
N LEU A 48 3.53 -6.90 9.06
CA LEU A 48 2.92 -8.22 8.84
C LEU A 48 3.44 -8.90 7.58
N PHE A 49 3.58 -8.15 6.48
CA PHE A 49 4.11 -8.68 5.24
C PHE A 49 5.53 -9.24 5.46
N THR A 50 6.42 -8.44 6.05
CA THR A 50 7.81 -8.86 6.32
C THR A 50 7.91 -10.00 7.33
N GLU A 51 6.99 -10.12 8.28
CA GLU A 51 6.91 -11.27 9.19
C GLU A 51 6.54 -12.58 8.48
N VAL A 52 5.64 -12.52 7.50
CA VAL A 52 5.16 -13.69 6.76
C VAL A 52 6.13 -14.08 5.65
N TYR A 53 6.54 -13.13 4.83
CA TYR A 53 7.42 -13.37 3.68
C TYR A 53 8.90 -13.42 4.04
N HIS A 54 9.27 -12.96 5.24
CA HIS A 54 10.66 -12.83 5.71
C HIS A 54 11.52 -11.90 4.85
N THR A 55 10.91 -11.09 4.01
CA THR A 55 11.53 -10.11 3.11
C THR A 55 10.54 -9.00 2.78
N ASP A 56 11.05 -7.82 2.42
CA ASP A 56 10.34 -6.72 1.77
C ASP A 56 10.80 -6.50 0.33
N SER A 57 11.58 -7.44 -0.21
CA SER A 57 12.07 -7.46 -1.59
C SER A 57 11.65 -8.76 -2.25
N LEU A 58 10.80 -8.67 -3.27
CA LEU A 58 10.28 -9.80 -4.04
C LEU A 58 10.87 -9.82 -5.45
N ASP A 59 10.97 -11.01 -6.02
CA ASP A 59 11.36 -11.26 -7.40
C ASP A 59 10.35 -12.19 -8.09
N TYR A 60 10.68 -12.64 -9.30
CA TYR A 60 9.80 -13.48 -10.15
C TYR A 60 9.63 -14.93 -9.65
N GLU A 61 10.24 -15.32 -8.52
CA GLU A 61 10.02 -16.64 -7.94
C GLU A 61 8.62 -16.77 -7.29
N TYR A 62 7.99 -15.63 -6.96
CA TYR A 62 6.60 -15.57 -6.52
C TYR A 62 5.67 -15.43 -7.72
N GLU A 63 4.47 -16.01 -7.65
CA GLU A 63 3.45 -15.89 -8.70
C GLU A 63 2.51 -14.72 -8.37
N PHE A 64 1.46 -14.99 -7.59
CA PHE A 64 0.58 -13.95 -7.05
C PHE A 64 1.00 -13.52 -5.66
N VAL A 65 1.01 -12.20 -5.44
CA VAL A 65 1.29 -11.60 -4.14
C VAL A 65 0.32 -10.46 -3.85
N ASP A 66 -0.13 -10.35 -2.60
CA ASP A 66 -0.87 -9.19 -2.12
C ASP A 66 0.07 -8.31 -1.30
N VAL A 67 0.28 -7.07 -1.75
CA VAL A 67 1.22 -6.14 -1.10
C VAL A 67 0.49 -4.92 -0.53
N PRO A 68 0.88 -4.41 0.65
CA PRO A 68 0.33 -3.17 1.20
C PRO A 68 0.60 -1.99 0.27
N ALA A 69 -0.42 -1.16 0.04
CA ALA A 69 -0.35 -0.04 -0.88
C ALA A 69 -1.11 1.21 -0.41
N VAL A 70 -0.68 2.35 -0.95
CA VAL A 70 -1.38 3.63 -0.92
C VAL A 70 -2.01 3.85 -2.29
N ILE A 71 -3.30 4.16 -2.33
CA ILE A 71 -4.07 4.34 -3.57
C ILE A 71 -4.58 5.77 -3.61
N ARG A 72 -4.47 6.42 -4.78
CA ARG A 72 -4.93 7.79 -5.00
C ARG A 72 -5.81 7.88 -6.23
N GLY A 73 -7.03 8.39 -6.06
CA GLY A 73 -7.87 8.71 -7.20
C GLY A 73 -7.28 9.84 -8.05
N ARG A 74 -7.09 9.64 -9.35
CA ARG A 74 -6.49 10.66 -10.24
C ARG A 74 -7.37 11.89 -10.36
N ALA A 75 -8.68 11.68 -10.44
CA ALA A 75 -9.66 12.76 -10.64
C ALA A 75 -9.90 13.58 -9.37
N THR A 76 -9.92 12.93 -8.21
CA THR A 76 -10.30 13.57 -6.93
C THR A 76 -9.09 13.92 -6.06
N GLY A 77 -7.95 13.27 -6.29
CA GLY A 77 -6.80 13.31 -5.40
C GLY A 77 -7.02 12.63 -4.05
N HIS A 78 -8.17 11.99 -3.84
CA HIS A 78 -8.52 11.32 -2.59
C HIS A 78 -7.67 10.07 -2.39
N ILE A 79 -7.15 9.88 -1.17
CA ILE A 79 -6.20 8.82 -0.83
C ILE A 79 -6.85 7.81 0.12
N CYS A 80 -6.60 6.53 -0.11
CA CYS A 80 -6.84 5.48 0.88
C CYS A 80 -5.64 4.53 0.96
N LEU A 81 -5.64 3.69 2.00
CA LEU A 81 -4.79 2.51 2.03
C LEU A 81 -5.51 1.32 1.40
N GLY A 82 -4.75 0.32 1.03
CA GLY A 82 -5.28 -0.92 0.49
C GLY A 82 -4.23 -2.00 0.35
N ALA A 83 -4.62 -3.09 -0.29
CA ALA A 83 -3.70 -4.09 -0.81
C ALA A 83 -3.89 -4.18 -2.33
N VAL A 84 -2.80 -4.40 -3.07
CA VAL A 84 -2.85 -4.68 -4.51
C VAL A 84 -2.35 -6.09 -4.76
N THR A 85 -3.08 -6.83 -5.58
CA THR A 85 -2.69 -8.16 -6.04
C THR A 85 -1.88 -8.01 -7.31
N LEU A 86 -0.67 -8.54 -7.33
CA LEU A 86 0.26 -8.47 -8.44
C LEU A 86 0.66 -9.87 -8.90
N ASP A 87 0.78 -10.05 -10.21
CA ASP A 87 1.43 -11.22 -10.84
C ASP A 87 2.90 -10.87 -11.14
N LEU A 88 3.81 -11.43 -10.34
CA LEU A 88 5.24 -11.14 -10.51
C LEU A 88 5.88 -11.93 -11.66
N GLN A 89 5.26 -13.02 -12.12
CA GLN A 89 5.68 -13.73 -13.32
C GLN A 89 5.32 -12.95 -14.59
N SER A 90 4.29 -12.10 -14.52
CA SER A 90 3.93 -11.10 -15.53
C SER A 90 4.51 -9.71 -15.24
N SER A 91 5.74 -9.64 -14.69
CA SER A 91 6.45 -8.38 -14.43
C SER A 91 5.74 -7.42 -13.46
N GLY A 92 5.00 -7.94 -12.49
CA GLY A 92 4.26 -7.15 -11.51
C GLY A 92 2.92 -6.63 -12.05
N GLU A 93 2.31 -7.36 -12.97
CA GLU A 93 1.03 -6.96 -13.58
C GLU A 93 -0.06 -6.87 -12.50
N HIS A 94 -0.82 -5.76 -12.55
CA HIS A 94 -1.92 -5.50 -11.63
C HIS A 94 -3.11 -6.40 -11.92
N PHE A 95 -3.54 -7.17 -10.91
CA PHE A 95 -4.66 -8.10 -11.04
C PHE A 95 -5.88 -7.71 -10.19
N GLY A 96 -5.67 -7.04 -9.05
CA GLY A 96 -6.75 -6.68 -8.14
C GLY A 96 -6.37 -5.61 -7.15
N THR A 97 -7.37 -4.92 -6.59
CA THR A 97 -7.18 -3.89 -5.57
C THR A 97 -8.22 -4.00 -4.47
N TRP A 98 -7.77 -4.04 -3.23
CA TRP A 98 -8.62 -3.99 -2.05
C TRP A 98 -8.57 -2.57 -1.47
N PHE A 99 -9.68 -1.84 -1.56
CA PHE A 99 -9.78 -0.46 -1.08
C PHE A 99 -10.24 -0.44 0.38
N PHE A 100 -9.48 0.20 1.27
CA PHE A 100 -9.91 0.39 2.65
C PHE A 100 -10.65 1.72 2.77
N THR A 101 -11.99 1.63 2.73
CA THR A 101 -12.86 2.81 2.61
C THR A 101 -13.71 3.00 3.86
N PRO A 102 -14.31 4.19 4.06
CA PRO A 102 -15.31 4.38 5.12
C PRO A 102 -16.51 3.43 5.04
N ARG A 103 -16.77 2.82 3.87
CA ARG A 103 -17.86 1.87 3.63
C ARG A 103 -17.48 0.42 3.96
N GLY A 104 -16.24 0.18 4.38
CA GLY A 104 -15.65 -1.15 4.53
C GLY A 104 -14.52 -1.40 3.54
N VAL A 105 -13.99 -2.62 3.57
CA VAL A 105 -13.05 -3.11 2.55
C VAL A 105 -13.86 -3.46 1.30
N ILE A 106 -13.45 -2.92 0.16
CA ILE A 106 -14.07 -3.19 -1.14
C ILE A 106 -13.02 -3.87 -2.03
N ASP A 107 -13.27 -5.13 -2.40
CA ASP A 107 -12.44 -5.87 -3.36
C ASP A 107 -12.85 -5.53 -4.80
N GLN A 108 -11.92 -4.96 -5.55
CA GLN A 108 -11.98 -4.74 -6.99
C GLN A 108 -11.04 -5.74 -7.69
N GLY A 109 -11.51 -6.95 -7.90
CA GLY A 109 -10.77 -7.96 -8.65
C GLY A 109 -11.52 -9.28 -8.76
N PHE A 110 -11.85 -9.89 -7.61
CA PHE A 110 -12.25 -11.29 -7.58
C PHE A 110 -13.74 -11.49 -7.25
N GLU A 111 -14.29 -10.70 -6.33
CA GLU A 111 -15.70 -10.81 -5.94
C GLU A 111 -16.64 -9.87 -6.70
N LYS A 112 -17.92 -10.27 -6.81
CA LYS A 112 -18.95 -9.41 -7.38
C LYS A 112 -19.24 -8.25 -6.43
N MET A 113 -18.75 -7.08 -6.81
CA MET A 113 -18.97 -5.84 -6.08
C MET A 113 -20.45 -5.43 -6.03
N ARG A 114 -20.87 -4.84 -4.91
CA ARG A 114 -22.21 -4.24 -4.81
C ARG A 114 -22.28 -3.01 -5.74
N PRO A 115 -23.41 -2.78 -6.45
CA PRO A 115 -23.52 -1.65 -7.38
C PRO A 115 -23.22 -0.28 -6.73
N GLU A 116 -23.56 -0.12 -5.46
CA GLU A 116 -23.28 1.11 -4.71
C GLU A 116 -21.79 1.36 -4.49
N ASP A 117 -21.03 0.28 -4.26
CA ASP A 117 -19.58 0.35 -4.04
C ASP A 117 -18.86 0.59 -5.37
N GLU A 118 -19.35 0.00 -6.46
CA GLU A 118 -18.84 0.27 -7.80
C GLU A 118 -19.01 1.75 -8.18
N LEU A 119 -20.20 2.31 -7.93
CA LEU A 119 -20.46 3.73 -8.15
C LEU A 119 -19.56 4.62 -7.29
N TYR A 120 -19.35 4.23 -6.02
CA TYR A 120 -18.46 4.95 -5.12
C TYR A 120 -17.01 4.92 -5.60
N LEU A 121 -16.46 3.75 -5.90
CA LEU A 121 -15.08 3.64 -6.40
C LEU A 121 -14.91 4.37 -7.72
N LYS A 122 -15.89 4.30 -8.62
CA LYS A 122 -15.87 5.04 -9.89
C LYS A 122 -15.86 6.56 -9.69
N ALA A 123 -16.61 7.06 -8.71
CA ALA A 123 -16.68 8.49 -8.43
C ALA A 123 -15.45 9.02 -7.69
N VAL A 124 -14.86 8.21 -6.80
CA VAL A 124 -13.79 8.66 -5.90
C VAL A 124 -12.41 8.29 -6.42
N TYR A 125 -12.22 7.05 -6.87
CA TYR A 125 -10.89 6.50 -7.16
C TYR A 125 -10.63 6.29 -8.65
N THR A 126 -11.62 5.91 -9.47
CA THR A 126 -11.33 5.54 -10.88
C THR A 126 -11.21 6.76 -11.81
N PRO A 127 -10.14 6.86 -12.64
CA PRO A 127 -8.93 6.04 -12.62
C PRO A 127 -8.00 6.42 -11.46
N TYR A 128 -7.24 5.46 -10.91
CA TYR A 128 -6.35 5.67 -9.77
C TYR A 128 -4.88 5.38 -10.11
N ASP A 129 -4.00 5.93 -9.28
CA ASP A 129 -2.60 5.52 -9.13
C ASP A 129 -2.45 4.76 -7.81
N TYR A 130 -1.44 3.89 -7.73
CA TYR A 130 -1.11 3.16 -6.51
C TYR A 130 0.40 3.02 -6.35
N TRP A 131 0.85 2.94 -5.11
CA TRP A 131 2.25 2.71 -4.75
C TRP A 131 2.29 1.76 -3.56
N TYR A 132 3.06 0.69 -3.70
CA TYR A 132 3.18 -0.34 -2.68
C TYR A 132 4.41 -0.11 -1.78
N THR A 133 4.40 -0.77 -0.62
CA THR A 133 5.45 -0.67 0.42
C THR A 133 6.52 -1.75 0.30
N VAL A 134 6.54 -2.54 -0.77
CA VAL A 134 7.45 -3.68 -0.94
C VAL A 134 8.27 -3.44 -2.19
N TYR A 135 9.56 -3.72 -2.21
CA TYR A 135 10.34 -3.61 -3.43
C TYR A 135 10.06 -4.82 -4.34
N ILE A 136 9.66 -4.57 -5.58
CA ILE A 136 9.44 -5.62 -6.58
C ILE A 136 10.47 -5.46 -7.67
N GLN A 137 11.29 -6.50 -7.88
CA GLN A 137 12.32 -6.46 -8.89
C GLN A 137 11.72 -6.34 -10.29
N ARG A 138 12.20 -5.34 -11.04
CA ARG A 138 11.87 -5.10 -12.46
C ARG A 138 10.39 -4.76 -12.72
N ASP A 139 9.63 -4.35 -11.71
CA ASP A 139 8.34 -3.73 -11.97
C ASP A 139 8.54 -2.39 -12.69
N HIS A 140 7.80 -2.20 -13.77
CA HIS A 140 7.81 -1.01 -14.60
C HIS A 140 6.40 -0.40 -14.76
N HIS A 141 5.41 -0.93 -14.02
CA HIS A 141 4.03 -0.47 -14.04
C HIS A 141 3.81 0.72 -13.10
N VAL A 142 4.56 0.78 -12.00
CA VAL A 142 4.43 1.84 -10.99
C VAL A 142 5.51 2.90 -11.15
N ASP A 143 5.09 4.16 -11.26
CA ASP A 143 5.98 5.32 -11.31
C ASP A 143 6.35 5.79 -9.90
N PHE A 144 7.47 5.26 -9.39
CA PHE A 144 8.06 5.71 -8.13
C PHE A 144 8.91 6.99 -8.25
N ASP A 145 9.11 7.52 -9.46
CA ASP A 145 9.85 8.78 -9.66
C ASP A 145 8.95 10.00 -9.46
N HIS A 146 7.63 9.84 -9.68
CA HIS A 146 6.64 10.91 -9.56
C HIS A 146 5.60 10.67 -8.46
N VAL A 147 6.02 10.11 -7.31
CA VAL A 147 5.15 9.92 -6.15
C VAL A 147 4.73 11.27 -5.56
N PRO A 148 3.43 11.54 -5.34
CA PRO A 148 2.99 12.73 -4.62
C PRO A 148 3.60 12.79 -3.21
N GLU A 149 4.05 13.96 -2.77
CA GLU A 149 4.75 14.17 -1.49
C GLU A 149 4.07 13.47 -0.31
N LYS A 150 2.75 13.62 -0.18
CA LYS A 150 1.98 12.99 0.89
C LYS A 150 2.00 11.45 0.85
N VAL A 151 2.00 10.87 -0.35
CA VAL A 151 2.10 9.42 -0.52
C VAL A 151 3.52 8.97 -0.20
N ALA A 152 4.54 9.70 -0.67
CA ALA A 152 5.93 9.43 -0.34
C ALA A 152 6.17 9.47 1.18
N ASP A 153 5.58 10.42 1.91
CA ASP A 153 5.65 10.49 3.37
C ASP A 153 5.10 9.23 4.04
N MET A 154 3.95 8.73 3.57
CA MET A 154 3.34 7.50 4.09
C MET A 154 4.21 6.28 3.80
N LEU A 155 4.74 6.15 2.58
CA LEU A 155 5.63 5.04 2.20
C LEU A 155 6.93 5.08 3.01
N ASN A 156 7.57 6.25 3.11
CA ASN A 156 8.81 6.44 3.87
C ASN A 156 8.63 6.12 5.35
N ALA A 157 7.43 6.28 5.91
CA ALA A 157 7.15 5.90 7.28
C ALA A 157 7.42 4.40 7.51
N CYS A 158 7.22 3.54 6.51
CA CYS A 158 7.47 2.10 6.61
C CYS A 158 8.97 1.75 6.73
N TYR A 159 9.87 2.67 6.37
CA TYR A 159 11.33 2.47 6.36
C TYR A 159 12.06 3.44 7.32
N PRO A 160 11.91 3.28 8.65
CA PRO A 160 12.47 4.22 9.62
C PRO A 160 14.00 4.33 9.59
N GLU A 161 14.70 3.25 9.19
CA GLU A 161 16.17 3.27 9.09
C GLU A 161 16.68 4.09 7.89
N GLN A 162 15.94 4.14 6.78
CA GLN A 162 16.26 5.00 5.65
C GLN A 162 16.05 6.48 5.99
N GLN A 163 15.03 6.80 6.81
CA GLN A 163 14.80 8.16 7.29
C GLN A 163 15.94 8.65 8.19
N LYS A 164 16.45 7.81 9.11
CA LYS A 164 17.60 8.15 9.96
C LYS A 164 18.87 8.42 9.15
N GLN A 165 19.13 7.60 8.12
CA GLN A 165 20.30 7.77 7.25
C GLN A 165 20.22 9.04 6.40
N LYS A 166 19.03 9.38 5.88
CA LYS A 166 18.79 10.60 5.10
C LYS A 166 18.95 11.86 5.97
N GLN A 167 18.39 11.86 7.18
CA GLN A 167 18.56 12.95 8.15
C GLN A 167 20.02 13.13 8.59
N ALA A 168 20.75 12.03 8.82
CA ALA A 168 22.18 12.09 9.15
C ALA A 168 23.03 12.64 7.99
N ALA A 169 22.72 12.27 6.74
CA ALA A 169 23.41 12.77 5.55
C ALA A 169 23.14 14.26 5.28
N GLU A 170 21.91 14.72 5.49
CA GLU A 170 21.52 16.13 5.36
C GLU A 170 22.16 17.01 6.43
N GLN A 171 22.26 16.53 7.67
CA GLN A 171 22.96 17.21 8.76
C GLN A 171 24.47 17.32 8.49
N ALA A 172 25.11 16.24 8.02
CA ALA A 172 26.53 16.26 7.66
C ALA A 172 26.85 17.19 6.47
N GLY A 173 25.92 17.34 5.52
CA GLY A 173 26.05 18.26 4.39
C GLY A 173 25.88 19.73 4.76
N GLN A 174 25.18 20.04 5.85
CA GLN A 174 25.02 21.40 6.38
C GLN A 174 26.21 21.84 7.24
N GLU A 175 26.87 20.92 7.95
CA GLU A 175 28.05 21.23 8.77
C GLU A 175 29.34 21.44 7.94
N MET A 176 29.35 21.01 6.67
CA MET A 176 30.47 21.19 5.73
C MET A 176 30.36 22.43 4.82
N ARG A 177 29.38 23.31 5.05
CA ARG A 177 29.20 24.57 4.30
C ARG A 177 29.50 25.81 5.13
#